data_AF-A0A532CVS0-F1
#
_entry.id   AF-A0A532CVS0-F1
#
_cell.length_a   1.000
_cell.length_b   1.000
_cell.length_c   1.000
_cell.angle_alpha   90.00
_cell.angle_beta   90.00
_cell.angle_gamma   90.00
#
_symmetry.space_group_name_H-M   'P 1'
#
loop_
_entity.id
_entity.type
_entity.pdbx_description
1 polymer ?
#
loop_
_entity_poly.entity_id
_entity_poly.type
_entity_poly.pdbx_seq_one_letter_code
_entity_poly.pdbx_strand_id
1 'polypeptide(L)'
;MRFLRLIDRHIPQGKALHLIADNYATHNHPTVQRWLTRHPRVHMHFTPTSSSWLNLVERVFGDLTTKQIRRGVFRSVPKLITAIDAYMTQRNASLKPLV
;
A
#
# COMPACT_ATOMS: atom_id res chain seq x y z
N MET A 1 -2.82 -8.80 9.95
CA MET A 1 -1.63 -9.68 9.95
C MET A 1 -1.37 -10.47 8.66
N ARG A 2 -2.38 -10.85 7.85
CA ARG A 2 -2.16 -11.68 6.65
C ARG A 2 -1.14 -11.07 5.67
N PHE A 3 -1.22 -9.76 5.45
CA PHE A 3 -0.34 -9.04 4.53
C PHE A 3 1.14 -9.06 4.95
N LEU A 4 1.45 -8.70 6.20
CA LEU A 4 2.82 -8.70 6.73
C LEU A 4 3.50 -10.08 6.63
N ARG A 5 2.75 -11.16 6.88
CA ARG A 5 3.27 -12.52 6.69
C ARG A 5 3.49 -12.88 5.23
N LEU A 6 2.66 -12.36 4.33
CA LEU A 6 2.80 -12.61 2.89
C LEU A 6 4.08 -11.97 2.36
N ILE A 7 4.29 -10.68 2.64
CA ILE A 7 5.49 -9.96 2.16
C ILE A 7 6.77 -10.56 2.76
N ASP A 8 6.75 -10.90 4.05
CA ASP A 8 7.89 -11.52 4.72
C ASP A 8 8.29 -12.84 4.01
N ARG A 9 7.31 -13.68 3.64
CA ARG A 9 7.59 -14.93 2.92
C ARG A 9 8.10 -14.75 1.49
N HIS A 10 7.67 -13.71 0.79
CA HIS A 10 8.02 -13.51 -0.63
C HIS A 10 9.35 -12.79 -0.84
N ILE A 11 9.82 -12.03 0.16
CA ILE A 11 11.10 -11.32 0.06
C ILE A 11 12.24 -12.24 0.51
N PRO A 12 13.31 -12.40 -0.32
CA PRO A 12 14.45 -13.24 0.00
C PRO A 12 15.01 -13.00 1.40
N GLN A 13 15.44 -14.09 2.06
CA GLN A 13 16.12 -14.00 3.35
C GLN A 13 17.42 -13.20 3.22
N GLY A 14 17.82 -12.52 4.29
CA GLY A 14 19.01 -11.66 4.31
C GLY A 14 18.80 -10.22 3.82
N LYS A 15 17.61 -9.87 3.32
CA LYS A 15 17.25 -8.49 2.99
C LYS A 15 16.44 -7.84 4.10
N ALA A 16 16.76 -6.58 4.41
CA ALA A 16 15.92 -5.73 5.23
C ALA A 16 14.68 -5.29 4.43
N LEU A 17 13.52 -5.36 5.08
CA LEU A 17 12.23 -4.93 4.54
C LEU A 17 11.83 -3.62 5.21
N HIS A 18 11.89 -2.53 4.45
CA HIS A 18 11.47 -1.22 4.92
C HIS A 18 10.06 -0.92 4.42
N LEU A 19 9.12 -0.79 5.35
CA LEU A 19 7.71 -0.49 5.07
C LEU A 19 7.45 0.95 5.47
N ILE A 20 7.05 1.77 4.52
CA ILE A 20 6.60 3.15 4.78
C ILE A 20 5.09 3.13 4.86
N ALA A 21 4.53 3.58 5.97
CA ALA A 21 3.10 3.57 6.23
C ALA A 21 2.63 4.91 6.83
N ASP A 22 1.34 5.19 6.75
CA ASP A 22 0.73 6.30 7.47
C ASP A 22 0.65 6.02 8.98
N ASN A 23 0.41 7.06 9.77
CA ASN A 23 0.33 6.95 11.23
C ASN A 23 -1.06 6.47 11.70
N TYR A 24 -1.71 5.58 10.96
CA TYR A 24 -3.04 5.09 11.30
C TYR A 24 -2.98 4.13 12.51
N ALA A 25 -3.94 4.27 13.43
CA ALA A 25 -3.92 3.60 14.74
C ALA A 25 -3.84 2.06 14.67
N THR A 26 -4.30 1.46 13.57
CA THR A 26 -4.23 0.01 13.38
C THR A 26 -2.80 -0.54 13.30
N HIS A 27 -1.82 0.28 12.93
CA HIS A 27 -0.40 -0.09 12.92
C HIS A 27 0.19 -0.24 14.33
N ASN A 28 -0.40 0.45 15.32
CA ASN A 28 0.01 0.41 16.72
C ASN A 28 -0.67 -0.69 17.52
N HIS A 29 -1.52 -1.50 16.89
CA HIS A 29 -2.23 -2.57 17.58
C HIS A 29 -1.23 -3.57 18.21
N PRO A 30 -1.43 -4.03 19.47
CA PRO A 30 -0.46 -4.87 20.17
C PRO A 30 -0.07 -6.16 19.44
N THR A 31 -0.98 -6.71 18.64
CA THR A 31 -0.70 -7.91 17.83
C THR A 31 0.30 -7.62 16.69
N VAL A 32 0.25 -6.43 16.10
CA VAL A 32 1.20 -5.99 15.07
C VAL A 32 2.57 -5.76 15.70
N GLN A 33 2.61 -5.01 16.80
CA GLN A 33 3.85 -4.70 17.54
C GLN A 33 4.58 -5.98 17.99
N ARG A 34 3.85 -6.92 18.61
CA ARG A 34 4.41 -8.23 19.02
C ARG A 34 4.96 -9.05 17.86
N TRP A 35 4.39 -8.91 16.66
CA TRP A 35 4.88 -9.61 15.48
C TRP A 35 6.14 -8.95 14.95
N LEU A 36 6.16 -7.60 14.86
CA LEU A 36 7.34 -6.85 14.43
C LEU A 36 8.56 -7.12 15.31
N THR A 37 8.40 -7.18 16.63
CA THR A 37 9.50 -7.56 17.56
C THR A 37 10.11 -8.93 17.25
N ARG A 38 9.31 -9.88 16.74
CA ARG A 38 9.78 -11.22 16.36
C ARG A 38 10.38 -11.29 14.95
N HIS A 39 10.25 -10.24 14.15
CA HIS A 39 10.69 -10.19 12.75
C HIS A 39 11.60 -8.97 12.55
N PRO A 40 12.85 -9.00 13.09
CA PRO A 40 13.72 -7.84 13.15
C PRO A 40 14.15 -7.31 11.77
N ARG A 41 14.01 -8.11 10.71
CA ARG A 41 14.24 -7.65 9.33
C ARG A 41 13.14 -6.73 8.78
N VAL A 42 11.99 -6.63 9.46
CA VAL A 42 10.86 -5.80 9.03
C VAL A 42 10.87 -4.50 9.83
N HIS A 43 11.21 -3.41 9.16
CA HIS A 43 11.27 -2.07 9.73
C HIS A 43 10.08 -1.25 9.26
N MET A 44 9.26 -0.79 10.22
CA MET A 44 8.16 0.14 9.95
C MET A 44 8.67 1.57 10.08
N HIS A 45 8.43 2.38 9.06
CA HIS A 45 8.65 3.83 9.04
C HIS A 45 7.30 4.50 8.87
N PHE A 46 6.97 5.42 9.78
CA PHE A 46 5.69 6.12 9.74
C PHE A 46 5.88 7.54 9.22
N THR A 47 5.00 8.00 8.34
CA THR A 47 4.97 9.40 7.93
C THR A 47 4.64 10.29 9.14
N PRO A 48 5.27 11.47 9.30
CA PRO A 48 4.93 12.38 10.38
C PRO A 48 3.46 12.78 10.37
N THR A 49 2.93 13.14 11.54
CA THR A 49 1.56 13.67 11.66
C THR A 49 1.37 14.86 10.74
N SER A 50 0.20 14.94 10.09
CA SER A 50 -0.15 15.99 9.14
C SER A 50 0.72 16.06 7.87
N SER A 51 1.46 15.00 7.54
CA SER A 51 2.30 14.92 6.34
C SER A 51 1.76 13.95 5.28
N SER A 52 0.48 14.08 4.93
CA SER A 52 -0.18 13.22 3.92
C SER A 52 0.48 13.29 2.55
N TRP A 53 1.16 14.39 2.21
CA TRP A 53 1.93 14.55 0.97
C TRP A 53 3.10 13.55 0.84
N LEU A 54 3.62 13.02 1.96
CA LEU A 54 4.62 11.95 1.97
C LEU A 54 4.00 10.56 1.79
N ASN A 55 2.68 10.42 1.97
CA ASN A 55 1.99 9.15 1.82
C ASN A 55 1.73 8.87 0.33
N LEU A 56 2.71 8.26 -0.34
CA LEU A 56 2.65 7.97 -1.77
C LEU A 56 1.45 7.09 -2.18
N VAL A 57 0.92 6.28 -1.27
CA VAL A 57 -0.30 5.49 -1.52
C VAL A 57 -1.51 6.40 -1.76
N GLU A 58 -1.62 7.53 -1.06
CA GLU A 58 -2.69 8.51 -1.31
C GLU A 58 -2.60 9.11 -2.71
N ARG A 59 -1.38 9.33 -3.22
CA ARG A 59 -1.19 9.76 -4.61
C ARG A 59 -1.68 8.71 -5.61
N VAL A 60 -1.45 7.42 -5.34
CA VAL A 60 -2.01 6.33 -6.17
C VAL A 60 -3.53 6.37 -6.16
N PHE A 61 -4.16 6.56 -5.00
CA PHE A 61 -5.62 6.64 -4.89
C PHE A 61 -6.19 7.89 -5.56
N GLY A 62 -5.51 9.03 -5.47
CA GLY A 62 -5.89 10.25 -6.18
C GLY A 62 -5.85 10.07 -7.70
N ASP A 63 -4.78 9.44 -8.21
CA ASP A 63 -4.66 9.10 -9.63
C ASP A 63 -5.74 8.12 -10.10
N LEU A 64 -5.97 7.02 -9.36
CA LEU A 64 -7.05 6.06 -9.64
C LEU A 64 -8.41 6.75 -9.68
N THR A 65 -8.68 7.62 -8.71
CA THR A 65 -9.96 8.34 -8.59
C THR A 65 -10.18 9.25 -9.79
N THR A 66 -9.19 10.05 -10.16
CA THR A 66 -9.31 11.06 -11.23
C THR A 66 -9.26 10.46 -12.63
N LYS A 67 -8.49 9.40 -12.83
CA LYS A 67 -8.25 8.78 -14.15
C LYS A 67 -9.20 7.63 -14.47
N GLN A 68 -9.65 6.88 -13.46
CA GLN A 68 -10.53 5.71 -13.66
C GLN A 68 -11.93 5.91 -13.06
N ILE A 69 -12.01 6.24 -11.76
CA ILE A 69 -13.31 6.18 -11.05
C ILE A 69 -14.27 7.28 -11.50
N ARG A 70 -13.83 8.55 -11.49
CA ARG A 70 -14.69 9.70 -11.87
C ARG A 70 -15.06 9.74 -13.35
N ARG A 71 -14.36 8.98 -14.20
CA ARG A 71 -14.60 8.92 -15.64
C ARG A 71 -15.43 7.70 -16.06
N GLY A 72 -15.67 6.77 -15.14
CA GLY A 72 -16.39 5.53 -15.39
C GLY A 72 -17.81 5.56 -14.82
N VAL A 73 -18.71 4.81 -15.46
CA VAL A 73 -20.03 4.48 -14.90
C VAL A 73 -20.07 2.98 -14.63
N PHE A 74 -20.16 2.60 -13.36
CA PHE A 74 -20.11 1.21 -12.93
C PHE A 74 -21.49 0.75 -12.48
N ARG A 75 -22.09 -0.19 -13.20
CA ARG A 75 -23.43 -0.73 -12.89
C ARG A 75 -23.41 -1.84 -11.83
N SER A 76 -22.23 -2.22 -11.34
CA SER A 76 -22.07 -3.23 -10.29
C SER A 76 -20.69 -3.15 -9.63
N VAL A 77 -20.58 -3.66 -8.40
CA VAL A 77 -19.30 -3.76 -7.67
C VAL A 77 -18.26 -4.61 -8.41
N PRO A 78 -18.58 -5.78 -9.01
CA PRO A 78 -17.60 -6.54 -9.78
C PRO A 78 -17.01 -5.77 -10.97
N LYS A 79 -17.84 -4.95 -11.65
CA LYS A 79 -17.35 -4.09 -12.74
C LYS A 79 -16.40 -3.00 -12.24
N LEU A 80 -16.68 -2.43 -11.07
CA LEU A 80 -15.77 -1.48 -10.41
C LEU A 80 -14.44 -2.14 -10.04
N ILE A 81 -14.46 -3.33 -9.45
CA ILE A 81 -13.24 -4.08 -9.08
C ILE A 81 -12.40 -4.37 -10.33
N THR A 82 -13.03 -4.90 -11.39
CA THR A 82 -12.34 -5.20 -12.66
C THR A 82 -11.68 -3.94 -13.26
N ALA A 83 -12.36 -2.80 -13.18
CA ALA A 83 -11.85 -1.52 -13.65
C ALA A 83 -10.65 -1.02 -12.83
N ILE A 84 -10.68 -1.21 -11.50
CA ILE A 84 -9.55 -0.90 -10.61
C ILE A 84 -8.36 -1.81 -10.94
N ASP A 85 -8.58 -3.11 -11.07
CA ASP A 85 -7.51 -4.08 -11.37
C ASP A 85 -6.84 -3.80 -12.72
N ALA A 86 -7.63 -3.49 -13.75
CA ALA A 86 -7.13 -3.10 -15.06
C ALA A 86 -6.27 -1.82 -14.98
N TYR A 87 -6.75 -0.80 -14.28
CA TYR A 87 -6.01 0.43 -14.06
C TYR A 87 -4.69 0.19 -13.33
N MET A 88 -4.72 -0.59 -12.25
CA MET A 88 -3.51 -0.91 -11.46
C MET A 88 -2.49 -1.70 -12.29
N THR A 89 -2.95 -2.65 -13.09
CA THR A 89 -2.10 -3.43 -14.00
C THR A 89 -1.41 -2.51 -15.02
N GLN A 90 -2.17 -1.64 -15.68
CA GLN A 90 -1.63 -0.69 -16.65
C GLN A 90 -0.63 0.27 -16.00
N ARG A 91 -0.99 0.87 -14.86
CA ARG A 91 -0.13 1.81 -14.11
C ARG A 91 1.20 1.16 -13.72
N ASN A 92 1.15 -0.08 -13.24
CA ASN A 92 2.34 -0.82 -12.80
C ASN A 92 3.22 -1.30 -13.96
N ALA A 93 2.65 -1.55 -15.15
CA ALA A 93 3.43 -1.84 -16.34
C ALA A 93 4.25 -0.62 -16.82
N SER A 94 3.76 0.60 -16.56
CA SER A 94 4.40 1.85 -16.97
C SER A 94 5.14 2.58 -15.83
N LEU A 95 5.67 1.86 -14.84
CA LEU A 95 6.29 2.46 -13.65
C LEU A 95 7.38 3.46 -14.05
N LYS A 96 7.10 4.74 -13.81
CA LYS A 96 8.12 5.79 -13.76
C LYS A 96 8.51 6.00 -12.30
N PRO A 97 9.81 6.18 -12.00
CA PRO A 97 10.22 6.65 -10.68
C PRO A 97 9.38 7.87 -10.29
N LEU A 98 8.95 7.91 -9.04
CA LEU A 98 8.31 9.10 -8.50
C LEU A 98 9.42 10.15 -8.39
N VAL A 99 9.40 11.09 -9.34
CA VAL A 99 10.30 12.27 -9.38
C VAL A 99 9.76 13.35 -8.46
#